data_AF-A0A7J9N3N8-F1
#
_entry.id   AF-A0A7J9N3N8-F1
#
_cell.length_a   1.000
_cell.length_b   1.000
_cell.length_c   1.000
_cell.angle_alpha   90.00
_cell.angle_beta   90.00
_cell.angle_gamma   90.00
#
_symmetry.space_group_name_H-M   'P 1'
#
loop_
_entity.id
_entity.type
_entity.pdbx_description
1 polymer ?
#
loop_
_entity_poly.entity_id
_entity_poly.type
_entity_poly.pdbx_seq_one_letter_code
_entity_poly.pdbx_strand_id
1 'polypeptide(L)' 'MTFNEPRVVSTLGFDNGINSPNRCSKQFGNCTDGNSTTETYIAAHHLILNHAEAVKTYREKYKDK' A
#
# COMPACT_ATOMS: atom_id res chain seq x y z
N MET A 1 2.45 15.82 -3.77
CA MET A 1 1.60 14.62 -3.54
C MET A 1 2.53 13.43 -3.33
N THR A 2 2.32 12.58 -2.31
CA THR A 2 3.16 11.38 -2.10
C THR A 2 2.52 10.13 -2.71
N PHE A 3 1.28 9.82 -2.35
CA PHE A 3 0.49 8.69 -2.84
C PHE A 3 -0.93 9.16 -3.12
N ASN A 4 -1.54 8.68 -4.21
CA ASN A 4 -2.90 9.07 -4.59
C ASN A 4 -3.96 8.39 -3.71
N GLU A 5 -3.97 7.05 -3.68
CA GLU A 5 -5.04 6.27 -3.05
C GLU A 5 -4.47 5.05 -2.30
N PRO A 6 -3.89 5.23 -1.10
CA PRO A 6 -3.24 4.15 -0.38
C PRO A 6 -4.18 2.99 -0.03
N ARG A 7 -5.48 3.27 0.22
CA ARG A 7 -6.49 2.22 0.43
C ARG A 7 -6.69 1.37 -0.82
N VAL A 8 -6.70 1.98 -2.00
CA VAL A 8 -6.89 1.26 -3.26
C VAL A 8 -5.68 0.39 -3.55
N VAL A 9 -4.47 0.90 -3.32
CA VAL A 9 -3.23 0.11 -3.43
C VAL A 9 -3.25 -1.09 -2.48
N SER A 10 -3.58 -0.90 -1.21
CA SER A 10 -3.60 -2.01 -0.25
C SER A 10 -4.72 -3.01 -0.54
N THR A 11 -5.94 -2.55 -0.78
CA THR A 11 -7.10 -3.44 -0.94
C THR A 11 -7.07 -4.13 -2.31
N LEU A 12 -6.91 -3.37 -3.40
CA LEU A 12 -6.96 -3.98 -4.72
C LEU A 12 -5.68 -4.76 -5.07
N GLY A 13 -4.55 -4.45 -4.42
CA GLY A 13 -3.29 -5.17 -4.63
C GLY A 13 -3.12 -6.42 -3.77
N PHE A 14 -3.69 -6.45 -2.56
CA PHE A 14 -3.42 -7.47 -1.54
C PHE A 14 -4.67 -8.15 -0.93
N ASP A 15 -5.88 -7.62 -1.12
CA ASP A 15 -7.13 -8.22 -0.62
C ASP A 15 -7.82 -9.07 -1.70
N ASN A 16 -8.22 -8.45 -2.82
CA ASN A 16 -8.88 -9.15 -3.93
C ASN A 16 -7.97 -9.34 -5.16
N GLY A 17 -6.75 -8.79 -5.12
CA GLY A 17 -5.73 -8.96 -6.15
C GLY A 17 -6.14 -8.50 -7.56
N ILE A 18 -7.04 -7.51 -7.68
CA ILE A 18 -7.45 -6.93 -8.97
C ILE A 18 -6.31 -6.12 -9.61
N ASN A 19 -5.57 -5.37 -8.79
CA ASN A 19 -4.44 -4.56 -9.23
C ASN A 19 -3.12 -5.28 -8.94
N SER A 20 -2.06 -4.91 -9.66
CA SER A 20 -0.70 -5.33 -9.33
C SER A 20 -0.38 -5.01 -7.86
N PRO A 21 0.24 -5.92 -7.08
CA PRO A 21 0.91 -7.17 -7.50
C PRO A 21 0.01 -8.41 -7.59
N ASN A 22 -1.33 -8.25 -7.57
CA ASN A 22 -2.30 -9.33 -7.71
C ASN A 22 -2.13 -10.43 -6.64
N ARG A 23 -1.84 -10.04 -5.40
CA ARG A 23 -1.73 -10.97 -4.27
C ARG A 23 -3.06 -11.02 -3.53
N CYS A 24 -3.52 -12.22 -3.20
CA CYS A 24 -4.72 -12.43 -2.40
C CYS A 24 -4.80 -13.87 -1.90
N SER A 25 -5.59 -14.12 -0.86
CA SER A 25 -5.97 -15.48 -0.51
C SER A 25 -6.87 -16.08 -1.60
N LYS A 26 -6.68 -17.36 -1.92
CA LYS A 26 -7.41 -18.09 -2.98
C LYS A 26 -8.94 -17.98 -2.92
N GLN A 27 -9.50 -17.75 -1.73
CA GLN A 27 -10.95 -17.61 -1.53
C GLN A 27 -11.52 -16.26 -1.99
N PHE A 28 -10.69 -15.23 -2.18
CA PHE A 28 -11.12 -13.88 -2.53
C PHE A 28 -10.80 -13.47 -3.98
N GLY A 29 -10.02 -14.27 -4.70
CA GLY A 29 -9.67 -14.01 -6.09
C GLY A 29 -8.82 -15.12 -6.71
N ASN A 30 -8.56 -15.02 -8.01
CA ASN A 30 -7.75 -15.98 -8.76
C ASN A 30 -6.25 -15.66 -8.68
N CYS A 31 -5.75 -15.37 -7.47
CA CYS A 31 -4.35 -15.06 -7.22
C CYS A 31 -3.55 -16.36 -7.03
N THR A 32 -2.30 -16.35 -7.46
CA THR A 32 -1.38 -17.48 -7.31
C THR A 32 -0.78 -17.57 -5.91
N ASP A 33 -0.69 -16.45 -5.20
CA ASP A 33 -0.11 -16.32 -3.86
C ASP A 33 -0.70 -15.11 -3.10
N GLY A 34 -0.50 -15.06 -1.78
CA GLY A 34 -0.85 -13.95 -0.91
C GLY A 34 -1.77 -14.32 0.25
N ASN A 35 -1.95 -13.37 1.17
CA ASN A 35 -2.86 -13.49 2.30
C ASN A 35 -3.65 -12.20 2.55
N SER A 36 -4.90 -12.18 2.11
CA SER A 36 -5.79 -11.02 2.20
C SER A 36 -6.06 -10.55 3.63
N THR A 37 -6.00 -11.47 4.60
CA THR A 37 -6.25 -11.17 6.02
C THR A 37 -5.07 -10.48 6.71
N THR A 38 -3.88 -10.49 6.10
CA THR A 38 -2.66 -9.93 6.72
C THR A 38 -1.96 -8.92 5.81
N GLU A 39 -1.76 -9.24 4.53
CA GLU A 39 -0.97 -8.45 3.60
C GLU A 39 -1.59 -7.08 3.32
N THR A 40 -2.92 -6.99 3.25
CA THR A 40 -3.67 -5.74 3.12
C THR A 40 -3.28 -4.72 4.20
N TYR A 41 -3.18 -5.19 5.45
CA TYR A 41 -2.84 -4.33 6.59
C TYR A 41 -1.36 -4.00 6.64
N ILE A 42 -0.48 -4.94 6.27
CA ILE A 42 0.97 -4.72 6.15
C ILE A 42 1.25 -3.66 5.09
N ALA A 43 0.63 -3.78 3.91
CA ALA A 43 0.76 -2.82 2.83
C ALA A 43 0.26 -1.43 3.25
N ALA A 44 -0.92 -1.35 3.88
CA ALA A 44 -1.46 -0.09 4.37
C ALA A 44 -0.53 0.56 5.42
N HIS A 45 0.02 -0.21 6.35
CA HIS A 45 0.94 0.30 7.37
C HIS A 45 2.20 0.90 6.74
N HIS A 46 2.83 0.20 5.80
CA HIS A 46 4.01 0.71 5.09
C HIS A 46 3.71 1.94 4.23
N LEU A 47 2.53 2.01 3.60
CA LEU A 47 2.12 3.21 2.85
C LEU A 47 2.04 4.44 3.75
N ILE A 48 1.53 4.29 4.98
CA ILE A 48 1.46 5.36 5.97
C ILE A 48 2.87 5.78 6.42
N LEU A 49 3.73 4.81 6.76
CA LEU A 49 5.10 5.10 7.18
C LEU A 49 5.91 5.79 6.08
N ASN A 50 5.80 5.31 4.84
CA ASN A 50 6.47 5.92 3.69
C ASN A 50 5.97 7.34 3.40
N HIS A 51 4.65 7.58 3.54
CA HIS A 51 4.10 8.92 3.44
C HIS A 51 4.71 9.85 4.52
N ALA A 52 4.71 9.39 5.78
CA ALA A 52 5.23 10.17 6.90
C ALA A 52 6.72 10.52 6.70
N GLU A 53 7.54 9.55 6.28
CA GLU A 53 8.97 9.75 6.05
C GLU A 53 9.24 10.71 4.88
N ALA A 54 8.51 10.56 3.76
CA ALA A 54 8.63 11.46 2.63
C ALA A 54 8.23 12.90 2.99
N VAL A 55 7.15 13.07 3.76
CA VAL A 55 6.70 14.37 4.24
C VAL A 55 7.69 14.98 5.23
N LYS A 56 8.24 14.18 6.15
CA LYS A 56 9.28 14.61 7.10
C LYS A 56 10.50 15.11 6.34
N THR A 57 11.03 14.32 5.42
CA THR A 57 12.18 14.69 4.58
C THR A 57 11.92 15.97 3.80
N TYR A 58 10.74 16.11 3.19
CA TYR A 58 10.37 17.33 2.47
C TYR A 58 10.39 18.56 3.39
N ARG A 59 9.76 18.46 4.56
CA ARG A 59 9.71 19.56 5.55
C ARG A 59 11.10 19.95 6.06
N GLU A 60 11.94 18.97 6.39
CA GLU A 60 13.24 19.21 6.99
C GLU A 60 14.30 19.70 6.00
N LYS A 61 14.21 19.28 4.72
CA LYS A 61 15.29 19.50 3.74
C LYS A 61 14.93 20.40 2.57
N TYR A 62 13.64 20.59 2.27
CA TYR A 62 13.21 21.18 1.01
C TYR A 62 12.10 22.23 1.11
N LYS A 63 11.25 22.23 2.15
CA LYS A 63 10.07 23.11 2.22
C LYS A 63 10.42 24.59 2.32
N ASP A 64 11.46 24.92 3.07
CA ASP A 64 11.90 26.31 3.31
C ASP A 64 13.15 26.67 2.48
N LYS A 65 13.46 25.86 1.46
CA LYS A 65 14.43 26.19 0.40
C LYS A 65 13.69 26.72 -0.82
#